data_AF-A0A1L9SZC2-F1
#
_entry.id   AF-A0A1L9SZC2-F1
#
_cell.length_a   1.000
_cell.length_b   1.000
_cell.length_c   1.000
_cell.angle_alpha   90.00
_cell.angle_beta   90.00
_cell.angle_gamma   90.00
#
_symmetry.space_group_name_H-M   'P 1'
#
loop_
_entity.id
_entity.type
_entity.pdbx_description
1 polymer ?
#
loop_
_entity_poly.entity_id
_entity_poly.type
_entity_poly.pdbx_seq_one_letter_code
_entity_poly.pdbx_strand_id
1 'polypeptide(L)'
;MADLEAIPPGLVHGLEAEGTATKAAVAVFLTIALANAIELIVLILWTFHRYRGLYFWSMIVSVSGVILNSIGSILHYFNFGPLWLGLPLLYTGFMIMVPPQSLVLYSRLYLVFYNDRILRYLLIVIIIALVLLLTPDTVITYVAAALRTPPANLAYNIIERYQVTGFSVLEISLSLFYVYATAKLLRHSPEGKPRIKQILYELLAINFIAIVLDVASIVLQFINLNYLQICLKPLIYSIKLKMELAILGRLVAFTNLRRAKIQLGARNAEFMGTAFGLDDLGSRGTGNEGSGFVPSGATETNSTRRLSRAIHT
;
A
#
# COMPACT_ATOMS: atom_id res chain seq x y z
N MET A 1 -11.47 -34.91 8.26
CA MET A 1 -10.24 -34.57 9.02
C MET A 1 -9.12 -34.56 8.00
N ALA A 2 -8.46 -33.41 7.80
CA ALA A 2 -7.45 -33.26 6.76
C ALA A 2 -6.15 -33.95 7.19
N ASP A 3 -5.61 -34.83 6.34
CA ASP A 3 -4.29 -35.45 6.54
C ASP A 3 -3.21 -34.37 6.44
N LEU A 4 -2.83 -33.81 7.58
CA LEU A 4 -1.73 -32.84 7.71
C LEU A 4 -0.36 -33.47 7.44
N GLU A 5 -0.29 -34.81 7.41
CA GLU A 5 0.93 -35.61 7.18
C GLU A 5 1.18 -35.92 5.69
N ALA A 6 0.19 -35.70 4.81
CA ALA A 6 0.37 -35.95 3.38
C ALA A 6 1.38 -34.97 2.77
N ILE A 7 2.12 -35.42 1.75
CA ILE A 7 3.02 -34.56 0.98
C ILE A 7 2.19 -33.38 0.44
N PRO A 8 2.57 -32.12 0.69
CA PRO A 8 1.80 -30.99 0.23
C PRO A 8 1.76 -31.01 -1.31
N PRO A 9 0.57 -30.95 -1.93
CA PRO A 9 0.46 -30.91 -3.38
C PRO A 9 1.24 -29.70 -3.91
N GLY A 10 2.24 -29.96 -4.76
CA GLY A 10 3.12 -28.93 -5.34
C GLY A 10 4.48 -28.71 -4.67
N LEU A 11 4.78 -29.35 -3.53
CA LEU A 11 6.08 -29.18 -2.85
C LEU A 11 7.20 -30.04 -3.46
N VAL A 12 6.89 -31.27 -3.91
CA VAL A 12 7.89 -32.27 -4.36
C VAL A 12 7.69 -32.71 -5.81
N HIS A 13 6.44 -32.84 -6.24
CA HIS A 13 6.06 -33.00 -7.64
C HIS A 13 5.23 -31.76 -7.98
N GLY A 14 5.52 -31.09 -9.09
CA GLY A 14 4.80 -29.89 -9.53
C GLY A 14 3.32 -30.19 -9.78
N LEU A 15 2.63 -29.41 -10.62
CA LEU A 15 1.22 -29.67 -10.91
C LEU A 15 0.95 -31.01 -11.66
N GLU A 16 1.92 -31.92 -11.79
CA GLU A 16 1.83 -33.13 -12.62
C GLU A 16 0.62 -34.02 -12.29
N ALA A 17 0.21 -34.11 -11.01
CA ALA A 17 -0.94 -34.88 -10.56
C ALA A 17 -2.30 -34.16 -10.67
N GLU A 18 -2.31 -32.87 -11.03
CA GLU A 18 -3.51 -32.03 -11.08
C GLU A 18 -4.15 -31.98 -12.48
N GLY A 19 -5.48 -31.81 -12.51
CA GLY A 19 -6.25 -31.72 -13.74
C GLY A 19 -5.81 -30.58 -14.66
N THR A 20 -6.03 -30.74 -15.97
CA THR A 20 -5.70 -29.73 -16.99
C THR A 20 -6.34 -28.37 -16.70
N ALA A 21 -7.56 -28.36 -16.15
CA ALA A 21 -8.25 -27.15 -15.74
C ALA A 21 -7.50 -26.37 -14.64
N THR A 22 -6.93 -27.07 -13.67
CA THR A 22 -6.14 -26.47 -12.57
C THR A 22 -4.87 -25.82 -13.11
N LYS A 23 -4.15 -26.51 -13.99
CA LYS A 23 -2.95 -25.98 -14.68
C LYS A 23 -3.27 -24.74 -15.49
N ALA A 24 -4.37 -24.75 -16.24
CA ALA A 24 -4.82 -23.61 -17.02
C ALA A 24 -5.18 -22.41 -16.13
N ALA A 25 -5.92 -22.62 -15.03
CA ALA A 25 -6.27 -21.55 -14.10
C ALA A 25 -5.03 -20.90 -13.46
N VAL A 26 -4.09 -21.72 -13.01
CA VAL A 26 -2.80 -21.24 -12.47
C VAL A 26 -2.02 -20.43 -13.50
N ALA A 27 -1.91 -20.94 -14.74
CA ALA A 27 -1.25 -20.20 -15.82
C ALA A 27 -1.90 -18.83 -16.05
N VAL A 28 -3.23 -18.80 -16.16
CA VAL A 28 -3.99 -17.56 -16.37
C VAL A 28 -3.75 -16.56 -15.23
N PHE A 29 -3.82 -16.98 -13.97
CA PHE A 29 -3.59 -16.08 -12.84
C PHE A 29 -2.17 -15.51 -12.82
N LEU A 30 -1.15 -16.33 -13.09
CA LEU A 30 0.23 -15.89 -13.14
C LEU A 30 0.50 -14.95 -14.33
N THR A 31 -0.07 -15.23 -15.51
CA THR A 31 0.03 -14.34 -16.67
C THR A 31 -0.64 -12.99 -16.40
N ILE A 32 -1.82 -12.97 -15.80
CA ILE A 32 -2.49 -11.71 -15.42
C ILE A 32 -1.67 -10.96 -14.36
N ALA A 33 -1.12 -11.66 -13.36
CA ALA A 33 -0.26 -11.04 -12.35
C ALA A 33 0.97 -10.37 -12.97
N LEU A 34 1.63 -11.03 -13.92
CA LEU A 34 2.76 -10.47 -14.66
C LEU A 34 2.37 -9.26 -15.51
N ALA A 35 1.27 -9.37 -16.27
CA ALA A 35 0.77 -8.25 -17.07
C ALA A 35 0.46 -7.03 -16.20
N ASN A 36 -0.23 -7.24 -15.07
CA ASN A 36 -0.52 -6.19 -14.11
C ASN A 36 0.77 -5.61 -13.50
N ALA A 37 1.76 -6.43 -13.17
CA ALA A 37 3.02 -5.95 -12.61
C ALA A 37 3.80 -5.07 -13.60
N ILE A 38 3.83 -5.45 -14.89
CA ILE A 38 4.46 -4.63 -15.95
C ILE A 38 3.73 -3.30 -16.10
N GLU A 39 2.39 -3.32 -16.17
CA GLU A 39 1.56 -2.12 -16.20
C GLU A 39 1.85 -1.23 -14.98
N LEU A 40 1.98 -1.81 -13.78
CA LEU A 40 2.31 -1.09 -12.56
C LEU A 40 3.68 -0.43 -12.60
N ILE A 41 4.71 -1.09 -13.14
CA ILE A 41 6.02 -0.46 -13.32
C ILE A 41 5.89 0.80 -14.16
N VAL A 42 5.20 0.71 -15.30
CA VAL A 42 4.99 1.84 -16.20
C VAL A 42 4.20 2.95 -15.48
N LEU A 43 3.11 2.61 -14.81
CA LEU A 43 2.29 3.58 -14.08
C LEU A 43 3.04 4.23 -12.90
N ILE A 44 3.89 3.49 -12.19
CA ILE A 44 4.73 4.02 -11.11
C ILE A 44 5.74 5.01 -11.69
N LEU A 45 6.47 4.63 -12.74
CA LEU A 45 7.46 5.53 -13.36
C LEU A 45 6.79 6.78 -13.95
N TRP A 46 5.57 6.65 -14.46
CA TRP A 46 4.79 7.79 -14.97
C TRP A 46 4.24 8.70 -13.86
N THR A 47 3.79 8.13 -12.74
CA THR A 47 3.14 8.88 -11.66
C THR A 47 4.14 9.65 -10.79
N PHE A 48 5.35 9.10 -10.59
CA PHE A 48 6.33 9.70 -9.70
C PHE A 48 7.35 10.56 -10.44
N HIS A 49 7.27 11.87 -10.25
CA HIS A 49 8.27 12.82 -10.76
C HIS A 49 9.52 12.91 -9.84
N ARG A 50 9.52 12.28 -8.66
CA ARG A 50 10.64 12.32 -7.70
C ARG A 50 10.85 10.97 -7.01
N TYR A 51 11.96 10.30 -7.33
CA TYR A 51 12.28 8.92 -6.96
C TYR A 51 12.92 8.73 -5.57
N ARG A 52 12.60 9.56 -4.57
CA ARG A 52 13.35 9.56 -3.28
C ARG A 52 12.54 9.17 -2.03
N GLY A 53 11.22 9.04 -2.13
CA GLY A 53 10.38 8.72 -0.95
C GLY A 53 10.33 7.22 -0.63
N LEU A 54 10.17 6.89 0.66
CA LEU A 54 10.02 5.50 1.12
C LEU A 54 8.86 4.77 0.41
N TYR A 55 7.78 5.51 0.09
CA TYR A 55 6.62 5.02 -0.64
C TYR A 55 6.98 4.52 -2.06
N PHE A 56 7.82 5.27 -2.78
CA PHE A 56 8.26 4.89 -4.13
C PHE A 56 9.10 3.62 -4.09
N TRP A 57 10.10 3.57 -3.21
CA TRP A 57 10.97 2.39 -3.06
C TRP A 57 10.19 1.16 -2.60
N SER A 58 9.24 1.31 -1.69
CA SER A 58 8.44 0.18 -1.22
C SER A 58 7.51 -0.36 -2.33
N MET A 59 6.93 0.52 -3.16
CA MET A 59 6.14 0.08 -4.30
C MET A 59 6.98 -0.61 -5.39
N ILE A 60 8.12 -0.04 -5.79
CA ILE A 60 8.93 -0.65 -6.86
C ILE A 60 9.50 -2.00 -6.43
N VAL A 61 9.93 -2.12 -5.17
CA VAL A 61 10.42 -3.39 -4.61
C VAL A 61 9.29 -4.42 -4.55
N SER A 62 8.08 -4.02 -4.12
CA SER A 62 6.94 -4.92 -4.08
C SER A 62 6.52 -5.41 -5.47
N VAL A 63 6.43 -4.51 -6.47
CA VAL A 63 6.10 -4.88 -7.85
C VAL A 63 7.16 -5.81 -8.45
N SER A 64 8.45 -5.54 -8.17
CA SER A 64 9.54 -6.44 -8.57
C SER A 64 9.39 -7.82 -7.93
N GLY A 65 8.94 -7.87 -6.67
CA GLY A 65 8.61 -9.12 -5.97
C GLY A 65 7.48 -9.90 -6.61
N VAL A 66 6.42 -9.23 -7.07
CA VAL A 66 5.33 -9.88 -7.82
C VAL A 66 5.88 -10.56 -9.09
N ILE A 67 6.79 -9.89 -9.81
CA ILE A 67 7.41 -10.45 -11.03
C ILE A 67 8.27 -11.66 -10.70
N LEU A 68 9.19 -11.53 -9.75
CA LEU A 68 10.08 -12.63 -9.35
C LEU A 68 9.28 -13.84 -8.82
N ASN A 69 8.25 -13.58 -8.00
CA ASN A 69 7.40 -14.64 -7.47
C ASN A 69 6.59 -15.33 -8.57
N SER A 70 6.06 -14.57 -9.54
CA SER A 70 5.30 -15.13 -10.66
C SER A 70 6.20 -15.98 -11.58
N ILE A 71 7.40 -15.49 -11.92
CA ILE A 71 8.37 -16.24 -12.72
C ILE A 71 8.83 -17.51 -11.98
N GLY A 72 9.16 -17.38 -10.69
CA GLY A 72 9.52 -18.52 -9.85
C GLY A 72 8.40 -19.56 -9.74
N SER A 73 7.15 -19.10 -9.62
CA SER A 73 5.96 -19.97 -9.64
C SER A 73 5.84 -20.73 -10.95
N ILE A 74 5.99 -20.05 -12.09
CA ILE A 74 5.95 -20.70 -13.41
C ILE A 74 7.05 -21.76 -13.50
N LEU A 75 8.27 -21.42 -13.09
CA LEU A 75 9.42 -22.31 -13.20
C LEU A 75 9.27 -23.56 -12.33
N HIS A 76 8.78 -23.39 -11.10
CA HIS A 76 8.59 -24.47 -10.12
C HIS A 76 7.37 -25.35 -10.47
N TYR A 77 6.20 -24.76 -10.69
CA TYR A 77 4.96 -25.52 -10.83
C TYR A 77 4.75 -26.16 -12.19
N PHE A 78 5.29 -25.57 -13.26
CA PHE A 78 5.25 -26.15 -14.61
C PHE A 78 6.50 -26.97 -14.93
N ASN A 79 7.42 -27.14 -13.96
CA ASN A 79 8.63 -27.94 -14.09
C ASN A 79 9.51 -27.51 -15.30
N PHE A 80 9.47 -26.23 -15.67
CA PHE A 80 10.26 -25.68 -16.79
C PHE A 80 11.73 -25.46 -16.42
N GLY A 81 12.07 -25.47 -15.13
CA GLY A 81 13.44 -25.29 -14.67
C GLY A 81 13.75 -26.14 -13.44
N PRO A 82 15.03 -26.21 -13.06
CA PRO A 82 15.46 -27.05 -11.96
C PRO A 82 14.95 -26.51 -10.62
N LEU A 83 14.64 -27.41 -9.69
CA LEU A 83 14.11 -27.09 -8.35
C LEU A 83 14.98 -26.07 -7.59
N TRP A 84 16.31 -26.17 -7.73
CA TRP A 84 17.27 -25.26 -7.09
C TRP A 84 17.20 -23.83 -7.60
N LEU A 85 16.56 -23.59 -8.76
CA LEU A 85 16.33 -22.26 -9.32
C LEU A 85 14.90 -21.78 -9.06
N GLY A 86 13.90 -22.64 -9.29
CA GLY A 86 12.48 -22.27 -9.16
C GLY A 86 12.08 -21.89 -7.73
N LEU A 87 12.43 -22.73 -6.76
CA LEU A 87 12.01 -22.55 -5.37
C LEU A 87 12.64 -21.30 -4.71
N PRO A 88 13.97 -21.06 -4.80
CA PRO A 88 14.55 -19.84 -4.23
C PRO A 88 14.08 -18.56 -4.93
N LEU A 89 13.80 -18.60 -6.24
CA LEU A 89 13.30 -17.45 -6.98
C LEU A 89 11.87 -17.09 -6.56
N LEU A 90 10.99 -18.10 -6.49
CA LEU A 90 9.63 -17.98 -5.94
C LEU A 90 9.67 -17.33 -4.55
N TYR A 91 10.51 -17.88 -3.68
CA TYR A 91 10.59 -17.50 -2.29
C TYR A 91 11.20 -16.10 -2.07
N THR A 92 12.26 -15.79 -2.82
CA THR A 92 12.84 -14.43 -2.83
C THR A 92 11.83 -13.40 -3.33
N GLY A 93 11.05 -13.76 -4.36
CA GLY A 93 9.96 -12.93 -4.83
C GLY A 93 8.94 -12.64 -3.74
N PHE A 94 8.52 -13.66 -2.98
CA PHE A 94 7.63 -13.51 -1.83
C PHE A 94 8.20 -12.58 -0.76
N MET A 95 9.48 -12.73 -0.41
CA MET A 95 10.19 -11.94 0.59
C MET A 95 10.26 -10.45 0.28
N ILE A 96 10.36 -10.08 -0.99
CA ILE A 96 10.38 -8.68 -1.40
C ILE A 96 9.00 -8.17 -1.85
N MET A 97 8.04 -9.08 -2.07
CA MET A 97 6.67 -8.74 -2.42
C MET A 97 5.88 -8.29 -1.20
N VAL A 98 5.79 -9.13 -0.15
CA VAL A 98 4.82 -8.95 0.94
C VAL A 98 5.23 -7.88 1.97
N PRO A 99 6.45 -7.89 2.54
CA PRO A 99 6.84 -6.91 3.56
C PRO A 99 6.73 -5.45 3.11
N PRO A 100 7.19 -5.07 1.90
CA PRO A 100 7.06 -3.69 1.45
C PRO A 100 5.61 -3.25 1.27
N GLN A 101 4.64 -4.15 1.05
CA GLN A 101 3.23 -3.74 1.00
C GLN A 101 2.72 -3.22 2.33
N SER A 102 3.07 -3.89 3.43
CA SER A 102 2.73 -3.37 4.77
C SER A 102 3.33 -1.97 5.00
N LEU A 103 4.53 -1.70 4.47
CA LEU A 103 5.14 -0.37 4.50
C LEU A 103 4.45 0.65 3.59
N VAL A 104 3.96 0.23 2.43
CA VAL A 104 3.16 1.05 1.52
C VAL A 104 1.85 1.49 2.20
N LEU A 105 1.14 0.56 2.86
CA LEU A 105 -0.05 0.86 3.67
C LEU A 105 0.27 1.84 4.82
N TYR A 106 1.39 1.62 5.52
CA TYR A 106 1.86 2.51 6.58
C TYR A 106 2.13 3.93 6.05
N SER A 107 2.80 4.05 4.90
CA SER A 107 3.12 5.34 4.30
C SER A 107 1.86 6.10 3.87
N ARG A 108 0.80 5.42 3.40
CA ARG A 108 -0.51 6.08 3.20
C ARG A 108 -1.10 6.59 4.50
N LEU A 109 -1.06 5.78 5.55
CA LEU A 109 -1.61 6.18 6.83
C LEU A 109 -0.88 7.41 7.40
N TYR A 110 0.42 7.50 7.17
CA TYR A 110 1.23 8.70 7.49
C TYR A 110 0.70 9.97 6.82
N LEU A 111 0.18 9.87 5.59
CA LEU A 111 -0.37 11.03 4.88
C LEU A 111 -1.74 11.48 5.41
N VAL A 112 -2.50 10.57 6.03
CA VAL A 112 -3.85 10.86 6.54
C VAL A 112 -3.83 11.25 8.02
N PHE A 113 -2.88 10.72 8.79
CA PHE A 113 -2.87 10.84 10.25
C PHE A 113 -1.65 11.61 10.77
N TYR A 114 -1.88 12.61 11.63
CA TYR A 114 -0.85 13.59 12.05
C TYR A 114 -0.20 13.31 13.41
N ASN A 115 -0.52 12.18 14.07
CA ASN A 115 0.02 11.86 15.39
C ASN A 115 1.16 10.84 15.28
N ASP A 116 2.38 11.35 15.38
CA ASP A 116 3.64 10.60 15.22
C ASP A 116 3.79 9.43 16.20
N ARG A 117 3.20 9.51 17.41
CA ARG A 117 3.34 8.44 18.41
C ARG A 117 2.66 7.17 17.95
N ILE A 118 1.39 7.26 17.56
CA ILE A 118 0.60 6.09 17.11
C ILE A 118 1.23 5.49 15.86
N LEU A 119 1.71 6.35 14.97
CA LEU A 119 2.34 5.93 13.73
C LEU A 119 3.65 5.18 13.99
N ARG A 120 4.49 5.64 14.91
CA ARG A 120 5.70 4.92 15.32
C ARG A 120 5.38 3.56 15.95
N TYR A 121 4.32 3.46 16.77
CA TYR A 121 3.86 2.18 17.31
C TYR A 121 3.42 1.23 16.20
N LEU A 122 2.68 1.71 15.20
CA LEU A 122 2.27 0.90 14.05
C LEU A 122 3.47 0.37 13.25
N LEU A 123 4.49 1.22 13.04
CA LEU A 123 5.73 0.77 12.39
C LEU A 123 6.43 -0.33 13.19
N ILE A 124 6.49 -0.20 14.52
CA ILE A 124 7.07 -1.23 15.40
C ILE A 124 6.28 -2.53 15.29
N VAL A 125 4.95 -2.47 15.31
CA VAL A 125 4.07 -3.65 15.13
C VAL A 125 4.33 -4.33 13.78
N ILE A 126 4.45 -3.56 12.70
CA ILE A 126 4.79 -4.09 11.37
C ILE A 126 6.14 -4.81 11.43
N ILE A 127 7.20 -4.16 11.93
CA ILE A 127 8.54 -4.74 11.99
C ILE A 127 8.56 -6.04 12.81
N ILE A 128 7.89 -6.05 13.97
CA ILE A 128 7.79 -7.25 14.82
C ILE A 128 7.05 -8.36 14.07
N ALA A 129 5.93 -8.06 13.43
CA ALA A 129 5.18 -9.04 12.64
C ALA A 129 6.01 -9.59 11.47
N LEU A 130 6.78 -8.74 10.78
CA LEU A 130 7.69 -9.17 9.72
C LEU A 130 8.70 -10.18 10.23
N VAL A 131 9.38 -9.89 11.33
CA VAL A 131 10.39 -10.82 11.90
C VAL A 131 9.73 -12.12 12.37
N LEU A 132 8.62 -12.02 13.10
CA LEU A 132 7.93 -13.19 13.65
C LEU A 132 7.30 -14.09 12.58
N LEU A 133 6.90 -13.54 11.44
CA LEU A 133 6.27 -14.32 10.37
C LEU A 133 7.27 -14.77 9.30
N LEU A 134 8.28 -13.97 8.94
CA LEU A 134 9.27 -14.36 7.92
C LEU A 134 10.25 -15.40 8.47
N THR A 135 10.76 -15.24 9.70
CA THR A 135 11.85 -16.09 10.19
C THR A 135 11.45 -17.56 10.34
N PRO A 136 10.28 -17.93 10.88
CA PRO A 136 9.88 -19.33 10.93
C PRO A 136 9.60 -19.91 9.55
N ASP A 137 8.99 -19.10 8.67
CA ASP A 137 8.64 -19.48 7.29
C ASP A 137 9.90 -19.79 6.46
N THR A 138 10.96 -18.97 6.59
CA THR A 138 12.23 -19.19 5.87
C THR A 138 12.85 -20.50 6.28
N VAL A 139 13.04 -20.71 7.58
CA VAL A 139 13.71 -21.88 8.11
C VAL A 139 12.97 -23.14 7.67
N ILE A 140 11.65 -23.16 7.82
CA ILE A 140 10.86 -24.37 7.62
C ILE A 140 10.65 -24.67 6.14
N THR A 141 10.55 -23.67 5.26
CA THR A 141 10.48 -23.88 3.81
C THR A 141 11.74 -24.57 3.30
N TYR A 142 12.93 -24.12 3.70
CA TYR A 142 14.19 -24.74 3.27
C TYR A 142 14.41 -26.11 3.91
N VAL A 143 14.05 -26.28 5.18
CA VAL A 143 14.11 -27.57 5.89
C VAL A 143 13.20 -28.60 5.21
N ALA A 144 11.96 -28.24 4.89
CA ALA A 144 11.02 -29.12 4.21
C ALA A 144 11.50 -29.50 2.80
N ALA A 145 12.06 -28.55 2.05
CA ALA A 145 12.62 -28.79 0.73
C ALA A 145 13.84 -29.74 0.75
N ALA A 146 14.69 -29.64 1.79
CA ALA A 146 15.90 -30.43 1.93
C ALA A 146 15.65 -31.84 2.47
N LEU A 147 14.88 -31.98 3.56
CA LEU A 147 14.67 -33.26 4.24
C LEU A 147 13.57 -34.12 3.60
N ARG A 148 12.52 -33.50 3.05
CA ARG A 148 11.36 -34.19 2.43
C ARG A 148 10.73 -35.27 3.32
N THR A 149 10.82 -35.13 4.64
CA THR A 149 10.25 -36.06 5.61
C THR A 149 8.81 -35.67 5.97
N PRO A 150 7.93 -36.63 6.31
CA PRO A 150 6.57 -36.34 6.78
C PRO A 150 6.46 -35.27 7.89
N PRO A 151 7.28 -35.28 8.96
CA PRO A 151 7.23 -34.24 9.98
C PRO A 151 7.62 -32.85 9.46
N ALA A 152 8.53 -32.75 8.49
CA ALA A 152 8.91 -31.47 7.89
C ALA A 152 7.79 -30.90 7.01
N ASN A 153 7.05 -31.75 6.30
CA ASN A 153 5.88 -31.37 5.53
C ASN A 153 4.73 -30.86 6.42
N LEU A 154 4.49 -31.54 7.54
CA LEU A 154 3.50 -31.10 8.52
C LEU A 154 3.86 -29.74 9.13
N ALA A 155 5.14 -29.54 9.48
CA ALA A 155 5.63 -28.26 9.97
C ALA A 155 5.45 -27.13 8.94
N TYR A 156 5.75 -27.40 7.66
CA TYR A 156 5.53 -26.46 6.56
C TYR A 156 4.06 -26.06 6.43
N ASN A 157 3.14 -27.04 6.39
CA ASN A 157 1.71 -26.79 6.27
C ASN A 157 1.14 -25.92 7.40
N ILE A 158 1.64 -26.08 8.63
CA ILE A 158 1.21 -25.28 9.79
C ILE A 158 1.77 -23.85 9.70
N ILE A 159 3.07 -23.73 9.43
CA ILE A 159 3.74 -22.44 9.40
C ILE A 159 3.29 -21.58 8.23
N GLU A 160 3.04 -22.18 7.07
CA GLU A 160 2.48 -21.47 5.92
C GLU A 160 1.11 -20.85 6.26
N ARG A 161 0.21 -21.61 6.90
CA ARG A 161 -1.10 -21.08 7.34
C ARG A 161 -0.96 -19.95 8.36
N TYR A 162 -0.03 -20.12 9.29
CA TYR A 162 0.28 -19.10 10.29
C TYR A 162 0.82 -17.82 9.65
N GLN A 163 1.75 -17.94 8.68
CA GLN A 163 2.31 -16.84 7.91
C GLN A 163 1.21 -16.08 7.17
N VAL A 164 0.41 -16.78 6.37
CA VAL A 164 -0.66 -16.17 5.56
C VAL A 164 -1.66 -15.44 6.45
N THR A 165 -2.12 -16.09 7.52
CA THR A 165 -3.08 -15.51 8.45
C THR A 165 -2.49 -14.29 9.18
N GLY A 166 -1.25 -14.38 9.65
CA GLY A 166 -0.59 -13.29 10.36
C GLY A 166 -0.44 -12.04 9.50
N PHE A 167 -0.02 -12.21 8.24
CA PHE A 167 0.10 -11.09 7.30
C PHE A 167 -1.26 -10.48 6.94
N SER A 168 -2.26 -11.30 6.67
CA SER A 168 -3.60 -10.79 6.38
C SER A 168 -4.22 -10.08 7.59
N VAL A 169 -4.01 -10.56 8.82
CA VAL A 169 -4.48 -9.87 10.03
C VAL A 169 -3.78 -8.52 10.20
N LEU A 170 -2.47 -8.44 9.93
CA LEU A 170 -1.73 -7.19 9.96
C LEU A 170 -2.27 -6.19 8.93
N GLU A 171 -2.46 -6.64 7.69
CA GLU A 171 -2.97 -5.80 6.59
C GLU A 171 -4.41 -5.32 6.86
N ILE A 172 -5.31 -6.22 7.30
CA ILE A 172 -6.68 -5.86 7.71
C ILE A 172 -6.65 -4.83 8.85
N SER A 173 -5.78 -5.01 9.84
CA SER A 173 -5.67 -4.09 10.98
C SER A 173 -5.23 -2.69 10.53
N LEU A 174 -4.25 -2.61 9.62
CA LEU A 174 -3.79 -1.36 9.02
C LEU A 174 -4.89 -0.69 8.19
N SER A 175 -5.59 -1.48 7.37
CA SER A 175 -6.69 -0.99 6.54
C SER A 175 -7.89 -0.52 7.37
N LEU A 176 -8.28 -1.22 8.43
CA LEU A 176 -9.34 -0.79 9.35
C LEU A 176 -8.97 0.50 10.07
N PHE A 177 -7.74 0.61 10.54
CA PHE A 177 -7.26 1.83 11.18
C PHE A 177 -7.29 3.02 10.20
N TYR A 178 -6.92 2.81 8.94
CA TYR A 178 -7.03 3.80 7.87
C TYR A 178 -8.48 4.23 7.62
N VAL A 179 -9.42 3.28 7.53
CA VAL A 179 -10.86 3.56 7.40
C VAL A 179 -11.34 4.44 8.55
N TYR A 180 -11.02 4.05 9.78
CA TYR A 180 -11.42 4.78 10.98
C TYR A 180 -10.88 6.21 10.98
N ALA A 181 -9.60 6.41 10.66
CA ALA A 181 -8.97 7.72 10.58
C ALA A 181 -9.64 8.60 9.50
N THR A 182 -9.88 8.03 8.32
CA THR A 182 -10.52 8.73 7.19
C THR A 182 -11.98 9.09 7.49
N ALA A 183 -12.75 8.19 8.11
CA ALA A 183 -14.12 8.45 8.53
C ALA A 183 -14.20 9.56 9.60
N LYS A 184 -13.25 9.57 10.55
CA LYS A 184 -13.15 10.63 11.56
C LYS A 184 -12.88 12.00 10.93
N LEU A 185 -11.98 12.07 9.94
CA LEU A 185 -11.68 13.30 9.18
C LEU A 185 -12.88 13.80 8.38
N LEU A 186 -13.64 12.88 7.77
CA LEU A 186 -14.85 13.22 7.02
C LEU A 186 -15.94 13.79 7.92
N ARG A 187 -16.09 13.25 9.14
CA ARG A 187 -17.06 13.74 10.13
C ARG A 187 -16.70 15.11 10.71
N HIS A 188 -15.42 15.41 10.90
CA HIS A 188 -14.93 16.67 11.49
C HIS A 188 -14.57 17.75 10.47
N SER A 189 -14.83 17.56 9.18
CA SER A 189 -14.69 18.60 8.15
C SER A 189 -16.08 19.13 7.77
N PRO A 190 -16.66 20.11 8.50
CA PRO A 190 -18.03 20.56 8.29
C PRO A 190 -18.17 21.40 7.01
N GLU A 191 -17.05 21.87 6.45
CA GLU A 191 -17.01 22.84 5.33
C GLU A 191 -16.52 22.23 3.99
N GLY A 192 -16.35 20.90 3.94
CA GLY A 192 -15.88 20.20 2.74
C GLY A 192 -16.97 20.12 1.67
N LYS A 193 -16.90 20.97 0.64
CA LYS A 193 -17.71 20.92 -0.59
C LYS A 193 -17.86 19.47 -1.12
N PRO A 194 -18.97 19.11 -1.80
CA PRO A 194 -19.31 17.74 -2.19
C PRO A 194 -18.19 16.99 -2.94
N ARG A 195 -17.37 17.68 -3.73
CA ARG A 195 -16.23 17.09 -4.45
C ARG A 195 -15.15 16.48 -3.54
N ILE A 196 -14.89 17.09 -2.37
CA ILE A 196 -13.90 16.56 -1.42
C ILE A 196 -14.43 15.29 -0.75
N LYS A 197 -15.72 15.29 -0.40
CA LYS A 197 -16.39 14.11 0.17
C LYS A 197 -16.38 12.95 -0.83
N GLN A 198 -16.63 13.23 -2.11
CA GLN A 198 -16.60 12.22 -3.17
C GLN A 198 -15.23 11.55 -3.29
N ILE A 199 -14.14 12.32 -3.29
CA ILE A 199 -12.78 11.78 -3.30
C ILE A 199 -12.52 10.93 -2.04
N LEU A 200 -12.93 11.38 -0.85
CA LEU A 200 -12.75 10.58 0.38
C LEU A 200 -13.55 9.26 0.36
N TYR A 201 -14.79 9.26 -0.15
CA TYR A 201 -15.58 8.04 -0.31
C TYR A 201 -14.95 7.07 -1.30
N GLU A 202 -14.40 7.60 -2.38
CA GLU A 202 -13.63 6.83 -3.36
C GLU A 202 -12.39 6.18 -2.73
N LEU A 203 -11.64 6.90 -1.91
CA LEU A 203 -10.49 6.35 -1.16
C LEU A 203 -10.93 5.24 -0.20
N LEU A 204 -12.07 5.45 0.49
CA LEU A 204 -12.65 4.49 1.41
C LEU A 204 -13.09 3.20 0.69
N ALA A 205 -13.72 3.32 -0.48
CA ALA A 205 -14.16 2.19 -1.29
C ALA A 205 -12.99 1.30 -1.74
N ILE A 206 -11.90 1.91 -2.22
CA ILE A 206 -10.70 1.17 -2.64
C ILE A 206 -10.08 0.41 -1.46
N ASN A 207 -9.99 1.03 -0.28
CA ASN A 207 -9.45 0.36 0.91
C ASN A 207 -10.38 -0.75 1.44
N PHE A 208 -11.70 -0.63 1.25
CA PHE A 208 -12.63 -1.71 1.58
C PHE A 208 -12.42 -2.93 0.68
N ILE A 209 -12.18 -2.73 -0.61
CA ILE A 209 -11.83 -3.82 -1.54
C ILE A 209 -10.54 -4.53 -1.10
N ALA A 210 -9.54 -3.80 -0.61
CA ALA A 210 -8.32 -4.40 -0.07
C ALA A 210 -8.61 -5.36 1.10
N ILE A 211 -9.47 -4.97 2.05
CA ILE A 211 -9.89 -5.84 3.16
C ILE A 211 -10.59 -7.11 2.63
N VAL A 212 -11.45 -6.97 1.61
CA VAL A 212 -12.12 -8.13 1.00
C VAL A 212 -11.10 -9.09 0.38
N LEU A 213 -10.07 -8.57 -0.30
CA LEU A 213 -9.00 -9.40 -0.86
C LEU A 213 -8.16 -10.11 0.22
N ASP A 214 -7.96 -9.49 1.39
CA ASP A 214 -7.29 -10.11 2.53
C ASP A 214 -8.10 -11.28 3.09
N VAL A 215 -9.40 -11.05 3.30
CA VAL A 215 -10.31 -12.10 3.78
C VAL A 215 -10.40 -13.24 2.76
N ALA A 216 -10.48 -12.95 1.46
CA ALA A 216 -10.46 -13.97 0.42
C ALA A 216 -9.17 -14.80 0.46
N SER A 217 -8.02 -14.17 0.70
CA SER A 217 -6.73 -14.86 0.84
C SER A 217 -6.70 -15.81 2.04
N ILE A 218 -7.27 -15.40 3.19
CA ILE A 218 -7.43 -16.25 4.37
C ILE A 218 -8.34 -17.44 4.03
N VAL A 219 -9.52 -17.19 3.46
CA VAL A 219 -10.50 -18.25 3.14
C VAL A 219 -9.88 -19.30 2.22
N LEU A 220 -9.15 -18.89 1.17
CA LEU A 220 -8.45 -19.80 0.26
C LEU A 220 -7.43 -20.70 0.97
N GLN A 221 -6.73 -20.17 1.98
CA GLN A 221 -5.79 -20.95 2.78
C GLN A 221 -6.52 -22.00 3.64
N PHE A 222 -7.66 -21.67 4.23
CA PHE A 222 -8.39 -22.56 5.14
C PHE A 222 -9.21 -23.64 4.42
N ILE A 223 -9.51 -23.47 3.12
CA ILE A 223 -10.10 -24.54 2.29
C ILE A 223 -9.06 -25.53 1.74
N ASN A 224 -7.80 -25.47 2.20
CA ASN A 224 -6.69 -26.34 1.80
C ASN A 224 -6.32 -26.29 0.31
N LEU A 225 -6.69 -25.22 -0.41
CA LEU A 225 -6.24 -25.00 -1.79
C LEU A 225 -4.89 -24.26 -1.81
N ASN A 226 -3.89 -24.81 -1.11
CA ASN A 226 -2.59 -24.15 -0.88
C ASN A 226 -1.87 -23.79 -2.18
N TYR A 227 -1.84 -24.69 -3.17
CA TYR A 227 -1.23 -24.40 -4.47
C TYR A 227 -1.93 -23.27 -5.21
N LEU A 228 -3.27 -23.24 -5.17
CA LEU A 228 -4.06 -22.18 -5.80
C LEU A 228 -3.82 -20.86 -5.10
N GLN A 229 -3.72 -20.89 -3.77
CA GLN A 229 -3.44 -19.74 -2.94
C GLN A 229 -2.04 -19.17 -3.24
N ILE A 230 -1.01 -20.02 -3.37
CA ILE A 230 0.35 -19.59 -3.74
C ILE A 230 0.35 -18.88 -5.10
N CYS A 231 -0.38 -19.41 -6.10
CA CYS A 231 -0.43 -18.81 -7.44
C CYS A 231 -1.34 -17.57 -7.53
N LEU A 232 -2.40 -17.50 -6.72
CA LEU A 232 -3.30 -16.34 -6.66
C LEU A 232 -2.68 -15.18 -5.86
N LYS A 233 -1.73 -15.47 -4.96
CA LYS A 233 -1.02 -14.48 -4.14
C LYS A 233 -0.42 -13.35 -4.99
N PRO A 234 0.48 -13.58 -5.97
CA PRO A 234 1.01 -12.49 -6.78
C PRO A 234 -0.07 -11.69 -7.53
N LEU A 235 -1.17 -12.32 -7.95
CA LEU A 235 -2.29 -11.59 -8.56
C LEU A 235 -2.97 -10.64 -7.55
N ILE A 236 -3.35 -11.14 -6.37
CA ILE A 236 -3.97 -10.32 -5.32
C ILE A 236 -3.06 -9.17 -4.92
N TYR A 237 -1.77 -9.47 -4.72
CA TYR A 237 -0.76 -8.48 -4.35
C TYR A 237 -0.54 -7.43 -5.47
N SER A 238 -0.64 -7.80 -6.75
CA SER A 238 -0.63 -6.84 -7.87
C SER A 238 -1.86 -5.90 -7.85
N ILE A 239 -3.06 -6.44 -7.57
CA ILE A 239 -4.28 -5.64 -7.50
C ILE A 239 -4.22 -4.66 -6.33
N LYS A 240 -3.71 -5.11 -5.17
CA LYS A 240 -3.45 -4.23 -4.01
C LYS A 240 -2.55 -3.04 -4.36
N LEU A 241 -1.45 -3.28 -5.07
CA LEU A 241 -0.55 -2.21 -5.51
C LEU A 241 -1.22 -1.26 -6.50
N LYS A 242 -2.04 -1.78 -7.41
CA LYS A 242 -2.82 -0.95 -8.37
C LYS A 242 -3.82 -0.05 -7.66
N MET A 243 -4.50 -0.58 -6.66
CA MET A 243 -5.38 0.18 -5.77
C MET A 243 -4.63 1.28 -5.02
N GLU A 244 -3.42 0.99 -4.55
CA GLU A 244 -2.60 1.97 -3.86
C GLU A 244 -2.22 3.15 -4.76
N LEU A 245 -1.82 2.85 -5.99
CA LEU A 245 -1.43 3.85 -6.97
C LEU A 245 -2.61 4.72 -7.39
N ALA A 246 -3.80 4.12 -7.54
CA ALA A 246 -5.04 4.86 -7.80
C ALA A 246 -5.37 5.85 -6.65
N ILE A 247 -5.15 5.44 -5.39
CA ILE A 247 -5.31 6.30 -4.23
C ILE A 247 -4.32 7.47 -4.26
N LEU A 248 -3.04 7.20 -4.56
CA LEU A 248 -2.05 8.27 -4.68
C LEU A 248 -2.45 9.30 -5.74
N GLY A 249 -2.88 8.85 -6.93
CA GLY A 249 -3.33 9.72 -8.00
C GLY A 249 -4.47 10.65 -7.55
N ARG A 250 -5.43 10.11 -6.79
CA ARG A 250 -6.55 10.88 -6.23
C ARG A 250 -6.11 11.85 -5.12
N LEU A 251 -5.13 11.46 -4.31
CA LEU A 251 -4.58 12.32 -3.26
C LEU A 251 -3.81 13.51 -3.85
N VAL A 252 -3.02 13.30 -4.90
CA VAL A 252 -2.33 14.38 -5.63
C VAL A 252 -3.36 15.34 -6.22
N ALA A 253 -4.40 14.82 -6.89
CA ALA A 253 -5.50 15.65 -7.41
C ALA A 253 -6.15 16.49 -6.31
N PHE A 254 -6.41 15.90 -5.14
CA PHE A 254 -6.95 16.61 -3.98
C PHE A 254 -6.04 17.76 -3.49
N THR A 255 -4.73 17.53 -3.38
CA THR A 255 -3.79 18.57 -2.92
C THR A 255 -3.67 19.73 -3.92
N ASN A 256 -3.67 19.43 -5.23
CA ASN A 256 -3.65 20.44 -6.28
C ASN A 256 -4.92 21.30 -6.28
N LEU A 257 -6.09 20.67 -6.10
CA LEU A 257 -7.37 21.38 -5.97
C LEU A 257 -7.37 22.33 -4.75
N ARG A 258 -6.82 21.88 -3.62
CA ARG A 258 -6.72 22.72 -2.42
C ARG A 258 -5.77 23.90 -2.63
N ARG A 259 -4.61 23.68 -3.28
CA ARG A 259 -3.62 24.73 -3.55
C ARG A 259 -4.14 25.79 -4.52
N ALA A 260 -4.77 25.38 -5.62
CA ALA A 260 -5.40 26.30 -6.57
C ALA A 260 -6.48 27.17 -5.90
N LYS A 261 -7.25 26.59 -4.96
CA LYS A 261 -8.25 27.34 -4.20
C LYS A 261 -7.62 28.38 -3.26
N ILE A 262 -6.54 28.06 -2.57
CA ILE A 262 -5.83 29.01 -1.70
C ILE A 262 -5.31 30.20 -2.54
N GLN A 263 -4.74 29.92 -3.71
CA GLN A 263 -4.29 30.95 -4.64
C GLN A 263 -5.43 31.84 -5.15
N LEU A 264 -6.58 31.26 -5.51
CA LEU A 264 -7.76 32.01 -5.92
C LEU A 264 -8.36 32.85 -4.77
N GLY A 265 -8.37 32.31 -3.54
CA GLY A 265 -8.81 33.05 -2.36
C GLY A 265 -7.91 34.25 -2.05
N ALA A 266 -6.59 34.06 -2.11
CA ALA A 266 -5.62 35.14 -1.93
C ALA A 266 -5.77 36.22 -3.02
N ARG A 267 -5.93 35.82 -4.29
CA ARG A 267 -6.11 36.76 -5.40
C ARG A 267 -7.42 37.56 -5.30
N ASN A 268 -8.50 36.93 -4.84
CA ASN A 268 -9.76 37.64 -4.61
C ASN A 268 -9.69 38.61 -3.43
N ALA A 269 -8.95 38.27 -2.37
CA ALA A 269 -8.69 39.16 -1.24
C ALA A 269 -7.84 40.38 -1.65
N GLU A 270 -6.83 40.18 -2.50
CA GLU A 270 -5.99 41.25 -3.07
C GLU A 270 -6.79 42.17 -4.02
N PHE A 271 -7.69 41.61 -4.82
CA PHE A 271 -8.60 42.39 -5.68
C PHE A 271 -9.62 43.19 -4.86
N MET A 272 -10.19 42.61 -3.80
CA MET A 272 -11.08 43.37 -2.91
C MET A 272 -10.32 44.46 -2.15
N GLY A 273 -9.08 44.22 -1.73
CA GLY A 273 -8.24 45.23 -1.09
C GLY A 273 -7.88 46.40 -2.01
N THR A 274 -7.66 46.14 -3.30
CA THR A 274 -7.39 47.19 -4.29
C THR A 274 -8.65 47.91 -4.76
N ALA A 275 -9.81 47.23 -4.84
CA ALA A 275 -11.09 47.85 -5.16
C ALA A 275 -11.64 48.73 -4.02
N PHE A 276 -11.45 48.34 -2.75
CA PHE A 276 -11.82 49.17 -1.59
C PHE A 276 -10.76 50.21 -1.22
N GLY A 277 -9.54 50.10 -1.75
CA GLY A 277 -8.42 51.02 -1.47
C GLY A 277 -8.35 52.25 -2.39
N LEU A 278 -9.34 52.46 -3.27
CA LEU A 278 -9.36 53.57 -4.24
C LEU A 278 -10.45 54.62 -4.00
N ASP A 279 -11.14 54.59 -2.86
CA ASP A 279 -12.18 55.57 -2.51
C ASP A 279 -11.76 56.59 -1.44
N ASP A 280 -10.52 56.58 -0.93
CA ASP A 280 -10.04 57.51 0.12
C ASP A 280 -8.98 58.53 -0.34
N LEU A 281 -8.94 58.87 -1.64
CA LEU A 281 -8.11 59.97 -2.16
C LEU A 281 -8.94 61.14 -2.72
N GLY A 282 -10.14 61.32 -2.17
CA GLY A 282 -11.06 62.40 -2.53
C GLY A 282 -11.53 63.20 -1.32
N SER A 283 -10.74 64.21 -0.93
CA SER A 283 -11.16 65.46 -0.26
C SER A 283 -10.84 65.64 1.24
N ARG A 284 -10.03 66.70 1.46
CA ARG A 284 -9.99 67.65 2.59
C ARG A 284 -9.33 67.24 3.92
N GLY A 285 -8.22 67.95 4.19
CA GLY A 285 -8.18 68.88 5.31
C GLY A 285 -7.21 68.57 6.45
N THR A 286 -6.07 69.26 6.43
CA THR A 286 -5.34 69.85 7.59
C THR A 286 -5.60 69.27 8.98
N GLY A 287 -4.57 68.71 9.63
CA GLY A 287 -4.61 68.45 11.07
C GLY A 287 -3.42 67.63 11.57
N ASN A 288 -2.58 68.27 12.35
CA ASN A 288 -1.40 67.75 13.04
C ASN A 288 -1.75 66.65 14.07
N GLU A 289 -0.82 65.71 14.28
CA GLU A 289 -0.40 65.05 15.56
C GLU A 289 -0.10 63.56 15.41
N GLY A 290 1.07 63.18 15.94
CA GLY A 290 1.65 61.85 15.80
C GLY A 290 1.09 60.80 16.76
N SER A 291 1.22 59.55 16.37
CA SER A 291 1.56 58.44 17.27
C SER A 291 1.94 57.23 16.42
N GLY A 292 3.09 56.64 16.74
CA GLY A 292 3.60 55.46 16.06
C GLY A 292 2.73 54.24 16.36
N PHE A 293 2.33 53.53 15.31
CA PHE A 293 1.72 52.20 15.40
C PHE A 293 2.61 51.21 14.65
N VAL A 294 3.22 50.30 15.40
CA VAL A 294 4.04 49.19 14.90
C VAL A 294 3.11 48.04 14.50
N PRO A 295 3.19 47.48 13.27
CA PRO A 295 2.39 46.31 12.93
C PRO A 295 3.05 45.04 13.48
N SER A 296 2.30 44.34 14.34
CA SER A 296 2.64 43.04 14.90
C SER A 296 2.29 41.91 13.92
N GLY A 297 3.23 40.99 13.71
CA GLY A 297 2.90 39.57 13.60
C GLY A 297 2.68 38.96 12.21
N ALA A 298 3.71 38.97 11.35
CA ALA A 298 3.81 38.01 10.25
C ALA A 298 4.02 36.57 10.80
N THR A 299 2.92 35.86 11.06
CA THR A 299 2.93 34.47 11.54
C THR A 299 2.61 33.48 10.41
N GLU A 300 3.10 33.76 9.21
CA GLU A 300 2.79 32.98 8.00
C GLU A 300 4.05 32.40 7.35
N THR A 301 4.88 31.67 8.10
CA THR A 301 6.09 31.04 7.53
C THR A 301 6.43 29.64 8.05
N ASN A 302 5.66 29.08 8.99
CA ASN A 302 5.97 27.76 9.57
C ASN A 302 5.13 26.58 9.02
N SER A 303 3.90 26.83 8.54
CA SER A 303 3.02 25.80 7.99
C SER A 303 3.42 25.39 6.57
N THR A 304 3.88 26.33 5.74
CA THR A 304 4.36 26.11 4.36
C THR A 304 5.72 25.40 4.31
N ARG A 305 6.65 25.70 5.24
CA ARG A 305 7.93 24.99 5.35
C ARG A 305 7.78 23.52 5.79
N ARG A 306 6.74 23.20 6.58
CA ARG A 306 6.49 21.82 7.04
C ARG A 306 5.81 20.94 5.99
N LEU A 307 4.92 21.51 5.17
CA LEU A 307 4.36 20.79 4.01
C LEU A 307 5.42 20.47 2.94
N SER A 308 6.42 21.35 2.77
CA SER A 308 7.57 21.05 1.90
C SER A 308 8.38 19.87 2.46
N ARG A 309 8.58 19.79 3.78
CA ARG A 309 9.33 18.69 4.42
C ARG A 309 8.61 17.33 4.31
N ALA A 310 7.28 17.29 4.26
CA ALA A 310 6.51 16.08 4.05
C ALA A 310 6.60 15.50 2.62
N ILE A 311 6.99 16.31 1.62
CA ILE A 311 7.27 15.85 0.25
C ILE A 311 8.69 15.26 0.14
N HIS A 312 9.50 15.39 1.19
CA HIS A 312 10.94 15.10 1.20
C HIS A 312 11.34 13.88 2.07
N THR A 313 10.36 13.11 2.59
CA THR A 313 10.54 11.84 3.31
C THR A 313 9.62 10.79 2.71
#